data_AF-A0A4Z0PAG8-F1
#
_entry.id   AF-A0A4Z0PAG8-F1
#
_cell.length_a   1.000
_cell.length_b   1.000
_cell.length_c   1.000
_cell.angle_alpha   90.00
_cell.angle_beta   90.00
_cell.angle_gamma   90.00
#
_symmetry.space_group_name_H-M   'P 1'
#
loop_
_entity.id
_entity.type
_entity.pdbx_description
1 polymer ?
#
loop_
_entity_poly.entity_id
_entity_poly.type
_entity_poly.pdbx_seq_one_letter_code
_entity_poly.pdbx_strand_id
1 'polypeptide(L)'
;VMTCWPDDAAPLITWGLTVTRGPHKERQNLGIYRQQLIGKNKLIMRWLSHRGGALDFQEWLAARPGERFPVSVALGADPATILGAVTPVPDTLSEYAFAGLLRGTKTEVVKCLSNDLEVPASAEIILEGYIEPGEMAPEGPYGDHTGYYNEVDNFPVFTVTHITQREDAIYHSTYTGRPPDEPAVLGVALNEVFVPILQKQFPEIVDFYLPPEGCSYRLAVVTMKKQYA
;
A
#
# COMPACT_ATOMS: atom_id res chain seq x y z
N VAL A 1 5.69 11.51 -12.52
CA VAL A 1 5.51 10.06 -12.30
C VAL A 1 6.62 9.35 -13.05
N MET A 2 7.31 8.41 -12.41
CA MET A 2 8.48 7.72 -12.98
C MET A 2 8.07 6.48 -13.80
N THR A 3 8.91 6.08 -14.75
CA THR A 3 8.91 4.75 -15.37
C THR A 3 10.11 4.00 -14.79
N CYS A 4 9.94 2.78 -14.30
CA CYS A 4 10.98 2.09 -13.51
C CYS A 4 11.92 1.28 -14.39
N TRP A 5 11.38 0.55 -15.37
CA TRP A 5 12.12 -0.35 -16.25
C TRP A 5 11.85 -0.08 -17.74
N PRO A 6 12.76 -0.51 -18.65
CA PRO A 6 12.63 -0.21 -20.08
C PRO A 6 11.34 -0.71 -20.76
N ASP A 7 10.79 -1.84 -20.32
CA ASP A 7 9.59 -2.46 -20.92
C ASP A 7 8.34 -2.30 -20.04
N ASP A 8 8.39 -1.42 -19.03
CA ASP A 8 7.21 -1.04 -18.27
C ASP A 8 6.18 -0.35 -19.17
N ALA A 9 4.90 -0.72 -19.03
CA ALA A 9 3.85 -0.25 -19.93
C ALA A 9 3.63 1.26 -19.94
N ALA A 10 3.85 1.94 -18.80
CA ALA A 10 3.64 3.38 -18.64
C ALA A 10 4.33 3.89 -17.36
N PRO A 11 4.29 5.20 -17.07
CA PRO A 11 4.64 5.71 -15.75
C PRO A 11 3.75 5.13 -14.65
N LEU A 12 4.34 4.86 -13.49
CA LEU A 12 3.72 4.19 -12.35
C LEU A 12 3.85 5.01 -11.06
N ILE A 13 2.74 5.21 -10.35
CA ILE A 13 2.77 5.72 -8.98
C ILE A 13 3.02 4.55 -8.03
N THR A 14 4.04 4.69 -7.18
CA THR A 14 4.56 3.59 -6.34
C THR A 14 4.47 3.83 -4.83
N TRP A 15 4.35 5.08 -4.39
CA TRP A 15 4.26 5.46 -2.96
C TRP A 15 2.93 6.14 -2.58
N GLY A 16 1.84 5.80 -3.28
CA GLY A 16 0.51 6.32 -2.96
C GLY A 16 -0.16 5.55 -1.83
N LEU A 17 -0.40 6.21 -0.69
CA LEU A 17 -1.24 5.67 0.39
C LEU A 17 -2.71 5.79 -0.03
N THR A 18 -3.26 4.70 -0.53
CA THR A 18 -4.67 4.62 -0.95
C THR A 18 -5.56 4.48 0.28
N VAL A 19 -6.49 5.42 0.43
CA VAL A 19 -7.47 5.50 1.51
C VAL A 19 -8.82 5.05 0.98
N THR A 20 -9.43 4.09 1.67
CA THR A 20 -10.77 3.58 1.37
C THR A 20 -11.58 3.38 2.64
N ARG A 21 -12.90 3.33 2.51
CA ARG A 21 -13.83 3.00 3.60
C ARG A 21 -14.94 2.09 3.07
N GLY A 22 -15.06 0.89 3.61
CA GLY A 22 -16.18 -0.01 3.32
C GLY A 22 -17.53 0.56 3.77
N PRO A 23 -18.66 0.08 3.23
CA PRO A 23 -19.99 0.64 3.47
C PRO A 23 -20.55 0.38 4.89
N HIS A 24 -19.94 -0.55 5.64
CA HIS A 24 -20.45 -1.01 6.94
C HIS A 24 -19.59 -0.57 8.13
N LYS A 25 -18.40 -0.03 7.89
CA LYS A 25 -17.39 0.24 8.91
C LYS A 25 -17.02 1.71 8.90
N GLU A 26 -16.84 2.30 10.07
CA GLU A 26 -16.30 3.67 10.19
C GLU A 26 -14.79 3.71 9.91
N ARG A 27 -14.10 2.57 10.10
CA ARG A 27 -12.65 2.43 9.89
C ARG A 27 -12.27 2.68 8.43
N GLN A 28 -11.21 3.45 8.24
CA GLN A 28 -10.55 3.64 6.95
C GLN A 28 -9.35 2.70 6.83
N ASN A 29 -9.19 2.09 5.67
CA ASN A 29 -8.03 1.29 5.31
C ASN A 29 -6.97 2.18 4.64
N LEU A 30 -5.69 1.95 4.97
CA LEU A 30 -4.56 2.48 4.20
C LEU A 30 -3.83 1.34 3.50
N GLY A 31 -3.56 1.50 2.20
CA GLY A 31 -2.82 0.49 1.44
C GLY A 31 -1.96 1.09 0.35
N ILE A 32 -0.83 0.43 0.07
CA ILE A 32 0.04 0.77 -1.05
C ILE A 32 -0.30 -0.15 -2.21
N TYR A 33 -0.91 0.44 -3.22
CA TYR A 33 -1.28 -0.22 -4.47
C TYR A 33 -0.59 0.55 -5.59
N ARG A 34 0.14 -0.15 -6.46
CA ARG A 34 0.78 0.50 -7.60
C ARG A 34 -0.29 1.01 -8.57
N GLN A 35 -0.09 2.20 -9.14
CA GLN A 35 -1.10 2.83 -10.00
C GLN A 35 -0.52 3.26 -11.34
N GLN A 36 -0.93 2.56 -12.40
CA GLN A 36 -0.50 2.82 -13.78
C GLN A 36 -1.22 4.05 -14.33
N LEU A 37 -0.46 4.98 -14.93
CA LEU A 37 -1.01 6.12 -15.64
C LEU A 37 -1.54 5.70 -17.02
N ILE A 38 -2.85 5.82 -17.24
CA ILE A 38 -3.51 5.46 -18.50
C ILE A 38 -4.21 6.63 -19.20
N GLY A 39 -4.22 7.81 -18.57
CA GLY A 39 -4.79 9.01 -19.16
C GLY A 39 -4.52 10.24 -18.31
N LYS A 40 -4.98 11.40 -18.78
CA LYS A 40 -4.75 12.69 -18.09
C LYS A 40 -5.22 12.69 -16.63
N ASN A 41 -6.29 11.97 -16.32
CA ASN A 41 -6.90 11.89 -15.00
C ASN A 41 -7.35 10.47 -14.64
N LYS A 42 -6.70 9.45 -15.21
CA LYS A 42 -7.08 8.04 -15.07
C LYS A 42 -5.85 7.22 -14.67
N LEU A 43 -6.01 6.50 -13.57
CA LEU A 43 -5.01 5.60 -12.99
C LEU A 43 -5.63 4.21 -12.86
N ILE A 44 -4.83 3.14 -12.99
CA ILE A 44 -5.29 1.79 -12.64
C ILE A 44 -5.06 1.53 -11.15
N MET A 45 -6.04 0.97 -10.45
CA MET A 45 -5.92 0.59 -9.04
C MET A 45 -5.53 -0.89 -8.90
N ARG A 46 -4.23 -1.20 -8.88
CA ARG A 46 -3.72 -2.58 -8.76
C ARG A 46 -3.68 -3.04 -7.30
N TRP A 47 -4.84 -3.35 -6.74
CA TRP A 47 -4.97 -4.09 -5.48
C TRP A 47 -5.14 -5.59 -5.73
N LEU A 48 -4.62 -6.45 -4.85
CA LEU A 48 -4.95 -7.87 -4.88
C LEU A 48 -6.29 -8.09 -4.14
N SER A 49 -7.06 -9.10 -4.54
CA SER A 49 -8.44 -9.33 -4.07
C SER A 49 -8.62 -9.41 -2.56
N HIS A 50 -7.59 -9.83 -1.82
CA HIS A 50 -7.60 -9.96 -0.37
C HIS A 50 -7.16 -8.70 0.39
N ARG A 51 -6.81 -7.61 -0.31
CA ARG A 51 -6.37 -6.35 0.33
C ARG A 51 -7.58 -5.53 0.78
N GLY A 52 -7.42 -4.77 1.87
CA GLY A 52 -8.51 -4.00 2.47
C GLY A 52 -9.27 -3.10 1.49
N GLY A 53 -8.58 -2.35 0.63
CA GLY A 53 -9.24 -1.52 -0.38
C GLY A 53 -10.06 -2.32 -1.41
N ALA A 54 -9.60 -3.52 -1.80
CA ALA A 54 -10.35 -4.40 -2.70
C ALA A 54 -11.59 -4.98 -2.03
N LEU A 55 -11.49 -5.35 -0.75
CA LEU A 55 -12.62 -5.81 0.06
C LEU A 55 -13.64 -4.69 0.26
N ASP A 56 -13.19 -3.47 0.61
CA ASP A 56 -14.05 -2.30 0.75
C ASP A 56 -14.81 -2.01 -0.55
N PHE A 57 -14.13 -2.09 -1.71
CA PHE A 57 -14.76 -1.89 -3.01
C PHE A 57 -15.80 -2.99 -3.33
N GLN A 58 -15.47 -4.25 -3.06
CA GLN A 58 -16.40 -5.36 -3.27
C GLN A 58 -17.64 -5.25 -2.39
N GLU A 59 -17.46 -4.96 -1.09
CA GLU A 59 -18.55 -4.71 -0.15
C GLU A 59 -19.40 -3.51 -0.61
N TRP A 60 -18.76 -2.43 -1.08
CA TRP A 60 -19.44 -1.26 -1.62
C TRP A 60 -20.32 -1.59 -2.82
N LEU A 61 -19.80 -2.33 -3.80
CA LEU A 61 -20.58 -2.74 -4.98
C LEU A 61 -21.81 -3.59 -4.60
N ALA A 62 -21.69 -4.43 -3.58
CA ALA A 62 -22.80 -5.25 -3.10
C ALA A 62 -23.85 -4.42 -2.34
N ALA A 63 -23.41 -3.49 -1.49
CA ALA A 63 -24.29 -2.66 -0.68
C ALA A 63 -24.92 -1.49 -1.45
N ARG A 64 -24.22 -0.97 -2.47
CA ARG A 64 -24.60 0.22 -3.25
C ARG A 64 -24.37 0.00 -4.75
N PRO A 65 -25.15 -0.89 -5.40
CA PRO A 65 -24.94 -1.22 -6.81
C PRO A 65 -25.04 0.00 -7.72
N GLY A 66 -24.04 0.19 -8.58
CA GLY A 66 -23.99 1.30 -9.53
C GLY A 66 -23.54 2.64 -8.95
N GLU A 67 -23.33 2.76 -7.64
CA GLU A 67 -22.75 3.98 -7.04
C GLU A 67 -21.23 3.98 -7.15
N ARG A 68 -20.68 5.15 -7.50
CA ARG A 68 -19.23 5.39 -7.54
C ARG A 68 -18.61 5.15 -6.18
N PHE A 69 -17.50 4.41 -6.14
CA PHE A 69 -16.77 4.14 -4.91
C PHE A 69 -15.74 5.25 -4.65
N PRO A 70 -15.85 6.03 -3.56
CA PRO A 70 -14.90 7.10 -3.26
C PRO A 70 -13.52 6.55 -2.89
N VAL A 71 -12.47 7.13 -3.48
CA VAL A 71 -11.07 6.75 -3.20
C VAL A 71 -10.23 8.02 -3.13
N SER A 72 -9.29 8.06 -2.20
CA SER A 72 -8.25 9.10 -2.14
C SER A 72 -6.87 8.47 -2.02
N VAL A 73 -5.84 9.15 -2.52
CA VAL A 73 -4.45 8.67 -2.51
C VAL A 73 -3.56 9.79 -2.00
N ALA A 74 -2.84 9.54 -0.91
CA ALA A 74 -1.89 10.49 -0.33
C ALA A 74 -0.45 10.13 -0.71
N LEU A 75 0.29 11.10 -1.23
CA LEU A 75 1.70 11.01 -1.61
C LEU A 75 2.53 11.91 -0.70
N GLY A 76 3.67 11.41 -0.22
CA GLY A 76 4.57 12.17 0.67
C GLY A 76 3.95 12.45 2.05
N ALA A 77 3.26 11.47 2.64
CA ALA A 77 2.80 11.57 4.02
C ALA A 77 3.98 11.51 5.02
N ASP A 78 3.73 11.78 6.30
CA ASP A 78 4.75 11.62 7.32
C ASP A 78 5.21 10.15 7.44
N PRO A 79 6.47 9.90 7.82
CA PRO A 79 7.07 8.57 7.75
C PRO A 79 6.36 7.53 8.64
N ALA A 80 5.80 7.93 9.78
CA ALA A 80 5.09 7.00 10.64
C ALA A 80 3.78 6.52 10.01
N THR A 81 3.08 7.40 9.28
CA THR A 81 1.87 7.01 8.50
C THR A 81 2.23 6.09 7.34
N ILE A 82 3.32 6.38 6.64
CA ILE A 82 3.84 5.53 5.56
C ILE A 82 4.16 4.12 6.10
N LEU A 83 4.94 4.02 7.17
CA LEU A 83 5.28 2.74 7.80
C LEU A 83 4.06 2.01 8.38
N GLY A 84 3.10 2.77 8.92
CA GLY A 84 1.85 2.21 9.43
C GLY A 84 0.98 1.56 8.35
N ALA A 85 1.03 2.08 7.11
CA ALA A 85 0.32 1.50 5.97
C ALA A 85 1.00 0.24 5.39
N VAL A 86 2.29 0.03 5.67
CA VAL A 86 3.03 -1.18 5.25
C VAL A 86 2.96 -2.26 6.32
N THR A 87 2.91 -1.87 7.59
CA THR A 87 2.84 -2.81 8.71
C THR A 87 1.51 -3.57 8.69
N PRO A 88 1.53 -4.91 8.75
CA PRO A 88 0.30 -5.69 8.83
C PRO A 88 -0.31 -5.55 10.23
N VAL A 89 -1.24 -4.61 10.36
CA VAL A 89 -2.05 -4.43 11.57
C VAL A 89 -3.32 -5.28 11.51
N PRO A 90 -3.85 -5.74 12.66
CA PRO A 90 -5.15 -6.41 12.70
C PRO A 90 -6.26 -5.50 12.17
N ASP A 91 -7.27 -6.06 11.52
CA ASP A 91 -8.41 -5.30 10.96
C ASP A 91 -9.18 -4.46 11.99
N THR A 92 -9.02 -4.77 13.27
CA THR A 92 -9.61 -4.06 14.41
C THR A 92 -8.90 -2.75 14.76
N LEU A 93 -7.71 -2.51 14.20
CA LEU A 93 -6.90 -1.31 14.44
C LEU A 93 -6.69 -0.57 13.12
N SER A 94 -7.00 0.73 13.10
CA SER A 94 -6.69 1.56 11.93
C SER A 94 -5.18 1.78 11.81
N GLU A 95 -4.67 1.78 10.58
CA GLU A 95 -3.28 2.09 10.26
C GLU A 95 -2.87 3.48 10.79
N TYR A 96 -3.80 4.45 10.83
CA TYR A 96 -3.55 5.77 11.45
C TYR A 96 -3.32 5.69 12.96
N ALA A 97 -4.03 4.80 13.66
CA ALA A 97 -3.86 4.59 15.08
C ALA A 97 -2.50 3.94 15.37
N PHE A 98 -2.10 2.96 14.54
CA PHE A 98 -0.78 2.34 14.62
C PHE A 98 0.34 3.34 14.32
N ALA A 99 0.20 4.17 13.28
CA ALA A 99 1.11 5.27 12.99
C ALA A 99 1.25 6.23 14.19
N GLY A 100 0.15 6.48 14.92
CA GLY A 100 0.19 7.28 16.14
C GLY A 100 0.97 6.65 17.28
N LEU A 101 0.95 5.31 17.42
CA LEU A 101 1.78 4.59 18.37
C LEU A 101 3.27 4.71 18.02
N LEU A 102 3.62 4.58 16.74
CA LEU A 102 4.99 4.75 16.26
C LEU A 102 5.49 6.20 16.46
N ARG A 103 4.64 7.19 16.20
CA ARG A 103 4.97 8.62 16.31
C ARG A 103 4.97 9.15 17.74
N GLY A 104 4.23 8.50 18.65
CA GLY A 104 3.99 8.97 20.02
C GLY A 104 2.91 10.04 20.16
N THR A 105 2.29 10.45 19.05
CA THR A 105 1.20 11.45 19.00
C THR A 105 0.15 11.04 17.97
N LYS A 106 -1.09 11.53 18.12
CA LYS A 106 -2.17 11.26 17.17
C LYS A 106 -1.78 11.72 15.76
N THR A 107 -2.15 10.94 14.75
CA THR A 107 -1.99 11.35 13.34
C THR A 107 -2.93 12.49 13.02
N GLU A 108 -2.39 13.57 12.49
CA GLU A 108 -3.17 14.71 12.01
C GLU A 108 -3.71 14.39 10.62
N VAL A 109 -5.03 14.38 10.51
CA VAL A 109 -5.74 14.11 9.26
C VAL A 109 -6.66 15.27 8.92
N VAL A 110 -6.96 15.40 7.63
CA VAL A 110 -7.89 16.40 7.10
C VAL A 110 -8.89 15.70 6.18
N LYS A 111 -10.14 16.18 6.22
CA LYS A 111 -11.20 15.68 5.33
C LYS A 111 -10.87 16.05 3.88
N CYS A 112 -11.06 15.11 2.97
CA CYS A 112 -11.00 15.33 1.53
C CYS A 112 -12.06 16.35 1.05
N LEU A 113 -11.81 16.98 -0.10
CA LEU A 113 -12.71 17.98 -0.69
C LEU A 113 -13.96 17.34 -1.32
N SER A 114 -13.80 16.19 -1.96
CA SER A 114 -14.80 15.55 -2.80
C SER A 114 -15.51 14.35 -2.16
N ASN A 115 -15.05 13.91 -0.99
CA ASN A 115 -15.58 12.74 -0.28
C ASN A 115 -15.32 12.84 1.23
N ASP A 116 -15.88 11.91 2.00
CA ASP A 116 -15.78 11.89 3.48
C ASP A 116 -14.56 11.11 4.01
N LEU A 117 -13.58 10.80 3.16
CA LEU A 117 -12.34 10.19 3.61
C LEU A 117 -11.43 11.24 4.28
N GLU A 118 -10.54 10.78 5.14
CA GLU A 118 -9.53 11.61 5.78
C GLU A 118 -8.14 11.16 5.34
N VAL A 119 -7.35 12.13 4.90
CA VAL A 119 -5.97 11.96 4.44
C VAL A 119 -5.00 12.67 5.39
N PRO A 120 -3.70 12.30 5.42
CA PRO A 120 -2.73 12.96 6.29
C PRO A 120 -2.64 14.44 5.94
N ALA A 121 -2.82 15.32 6.93
CA ALA A 121 -2.84 16.77 6.69
C ALA A 121 -1.48 17.31 6.18
N SER A 122 -0.40 16.60 6.50
CA SER A 122 0.96 16.97 6.09
C SER A 122 1.39 16.40 4.73
N ALA A 123 0.53 15.65 4.04
CA ALA A 123 0.87 15.04 2.76
C ALA A 123 1.27 16.09 1.71
N GLU A 124 2.26 15.74 0.89
CA GLU A 124 2.75 16.62 -0.18
C GLU A 124 1.71 16.80 -1.29
N ILE A 125 1.09 15.71 -1.74
CA ILE A 125 0.10 15.69 -2.82
C ILE A 125 -1.02 14.70 -2.46
N ILE A 126 -2.28 15.11 -2.64
CA ILE A 126 -3.46 14.25 -2.54
C ILE A 126 -4.15 14.16 -3.88
N LEU A 127 -4.49 12.94 -4.29
CA LEU A 127 -5.36 12.66 -5.43
C LEU A 127 -6.71 12.21 -4.87
N GLU A 128 -7.79 12.86 -5.27
CA GLU A 128 -9.14 12.44 -4.88
C GLU A 128 -9.97 12.08 -6.10
N GLY A 129 -10.89 11.14 -5.92
CA GLY A 129 -11.87 10.82 -6.92
C GLY A 129 -12.64 9.54 -6.59
N TYR A 130 -12.81 8.72 -7.61
CA TYR A 130 -13.65 7.53 -7.48
C TYR A 130 -13.28 6.42 -8.46
N ILE A 131 -13.76 5.22 -8.17
CA ILE A 131 -13.81 4.11 -9.11
C ILE A 131 -15.25 3.98 -9.63
N GLU A 132 -15.40 3.99 -10.96
CA GLU A 132 -16.68 3.77 -11.63
C GLU A 132 -16.97 2.25 -11.67
N PRO A 133 -18.14 1.78 -11.20
CA PRO A 133 -18.46 0.36 -11.21
C PRO A 133 -18.34 -0.27 -12.60
N GLY A 134 -17.53 -1.33 -12.72
CA GLY A 134 -17.30 -2.05 -13.97
C GLY A 134 -16.28 -1.42 -14.92
N GLU A 135 -15.74 -0.22 -14.61
CA GLU A 135 -14.65 0.36 -15.39
C GLU A 135 -13.31 -0.31 -15.02
N MET A 136 -12.77 -1.08 -15.97
CA MET A 136 -11.54 -1.85 -15.81
C MET A 136 -10.58 -1.54 -16.97
N ALA A 137 -9.29 -1.67 -16.73
CA ALA A 137 -8.26 -1.51 -17.75
C ALA A 137 -7.13 -2.56 -17.59
N PRO A 138 -6.46 -2.94 -18.70
CA PRO A 138 -5.30 -3.81 -18.65
C PRO A 138 -4.11 -3.10 -17.99
N GLU A 139 -3.59 -3.70 -16.92
CA GLU A 139 -2.42 -3.25 -16.17
C GLU A 139 -1.17 -4.02 -16.60
N GLY A 140 -0.05 -3.31 -16.73
CA GLY A 140 1.23 -3.89 -17.08
C GLY A 140 1.48 -4.11 -18.57
N PRO A 141 2.59 -4.79 -18.92
CA PRO A 141 3.52 -5.45 -17.99
C PRO A 141 4.31 -4.45 -17.13
N TYR A 142 4.78 -4.93 -15.97
CA TYR A 142 5.67 -4.21 -15.06
C TYR A 142 6.65 -5.16 -14.39
N GLY A 143 7.89 -4.72 -14.20
CA GLY A 143 8.85 -5.40 -13.33
C GLY A 143 8.39 -5.37 -11.86
N ASP A 144 8.57 -6.46 -11.13
CA ASP A 144 8.26 -6.53 -9.70
C ASP A 144 9.43 -7.05 -8.84
N HIS A 145 9.20 -7.14 -7.52
CA HIS A 145 10.13 -7.60 -6.49
C HIS A 145 10.76 -8.98 -6.73
N THR A 146 10.26 -9.75 -7.70
CA THR A 146 10.87 -11.03 -8.10
C THR A 146 12.03 -10.85 -9.07
N GLY A 147 12.17 -9.66 -9.66
CA GLY A 147 13.13 -9.36 -10.73
C GLY A 147 12.65 -9.76 -12.12
N TYR A 148 11.36 -10.04 -12.30
CA TYR A 148 10.73 -10.40 -13.58
C TYR A 148 9.54 -9.48 -13.88
N TYR A 149 9.10 -9.47 -15.13
CA TYR A 149 7.86 -8.81 -15.53
C TYR A 149 6.65 -9.68 -15.23
N ASN A 150 5.59 -9.06 -14.71
CA ASN A 150 4.30 -9.70 -14.54
C ASN A 150 3.49 -9.61 -15.83
N GLU A 151 2.67 -10.63 -16.08
CA GLU A 151 1.70 -10.64 -17.17
C GLU A 151 0.65 -9.53 -17.04
N VAL A 152 0.04 -9.18 -18.17
CA VAL A 152 -1.06 -8.21 -18.22
C VAL A 152 -2.31 -8.78 -17.59
N ASP A 153 -2.98 -8.01 -16.73
CA ASP A 153 -4.25 -8.38 -16.10
C ASP A 153 -5.17 -7.16 -15.91
N ASN A 154 -6.48 -7.36 -15.74
CA ASN A 154 -7.46 -6.27 -15.66
C ASN A 154 -7.72 -5.84 -14.22
N PHE A 155 -7.60 -4.53 -13.97
CA PHE A 155 -7.87 -3.93 -12.66
C PHE A 155 -8.80 -2.71 -12.76
N PRO A 156 -9.46 -2.31 -11.66
CA PRO A 156 -10.35 -1.15 -11.66
C PRO A 156 -9.64 0.15 -12.02
N VAL A 157 -10.37 1.07 -12.65
CA VAL A 157 -9.85 2.38 -13.02
C VAL A 157 -10.23 3.42 -11.96
N PHE A 158 -9.22 4.03 -11.36
CA PHE A 158 -9.34 5.20 -10.51
C PHE A 158 -9.40 6.48 -11.36
N THR A 159 -10.54 7.15 -11.31
CA THR A 159 -10.75 8.46 -11.93
C THR A 159 -10.40 9.56 -10.94
N VAL A 160 -9.36 10.31 -11.24
CA VAL A 160 -8.95 11.48 -10.45
C VAL A 160 -9.82 12.67 -10.84
N THR A 161 -10.50 13.26 -9.86
CA THR A 161 -11.32 14.46 -10.04
C THR A 161 -10.64 15.69 -9.44
N HIS A 162 -9.84 15.52 -8.40
CA HIS A 162 -9.13 16.60 -7.73
C HIS A 162 -7.69 16.22 -7.46
N ILE A 163 -6.81 17.21 -7.55
CA ILE A 163 -5.43 17.15 -7.08
C ILE A 163 -5.25 18.33 -6.14
N THR A 164 -4.92 18.07 -4.89
CA THR A 164 -4.51 19.10 -3.92
C THR A 164 -3.06 18.85 -3.53
N GLN A 165 -2.33 19.92 -3.25
CA GLN A 165 -0.90 19.81 -2.93
C GLN A 165 -0.44 21.00 -2.10
N ARG A 166 0.69 20.83 -1.42
CA ARG A 166 1.39 21.92 -0.73
C ARG A 166 2.01 22.90 -1.74
N GLU A 167 2.34 24.10 -1.29
CA GLU A 167 3.29 24.94 -2.03
C GLU A 167 4.65 24.22 -2.10
N ASP A 168 5.31 24.27 -3.27
CA ASP A 168 6.58 23.60 -3.53
C ASP A 168 6.59 22.08 -3.20
N ALA A 169 5.46 21.42 -3.45
CA ALA A 169 5.27 20.01 -3.10
C ALA A 169 6.31 19.06 -3.70
N ILE A 170 6.72 18.08 -2.90
CA ILE A 170 7.68 17.04 -3.30
C ILE A 170 6.95 15.75 -3.70
N TYR A 171 7.28 15.21 -4.87
CA TYR A 171 6.73 13.94 -5.32
C TYR A 171 7.55 12.75 -4.77
N HIS A 172 7.00 12.06 -3.76
CA HIS A 172 7.58 10.83 -3.21
C HIS A 172 7.27 9.61 -4.10
N SER A 173 8.30 8.88 -4.52
CA SER A 173 8.20 7.73 -5.41
C SER A 173 9.36 6.76 -5.18
N THR A 174 9.18 5.52 -5.63
CA THR A 174 10.17 4.45 -5.58
C THR A 174 10.03 3.54 -6.79
N TYR A 175 10.81 2.47 -6.82
CA TYR A 175 10.73 1.39 -7.78
C TYR A 175 10.79 0.03 -7.05
N THR A 176 10.37 -1.03 -7.74
CA THR A 176 10.61 -2.40 -7.32
C THR A 176 11.24 -3.17 -8.47
N GLY A 177 12.06 -4.17 -8.17
CA GLY A 177 12.70 -5.00 -9.19
C GLY A 177 13.47 -6.15 -8.58
N ARG A 178 14.58 -6.54 -9.22
CA ARG A 178 15.45 -7.57 -8.65
C ARG A 178 16.03 -7.07 -7.32
N PRO A 179 15.83 -7.80 -6.20
CA PRO A 179 16.29 -7.35 -4.89
C PRO A 179 17.83 -7.35 -4.80
N PRO A 180 18.42 -6.52 -3.92
CA PRO A 180 17.74 -5.65 -2.95
C PRO A 180 17.17 -4.37 -3.57
N ASP A 181 15.90 -4.08 -3.27
CA ASP A 181 15.21 -2.83 -3.58
C ASP A 181 14.67 -2.18 -2.28
N GLU A 182 14.14 -0.96 -2.36
CA GLU A 182 13.63 -0.26 -1.16
C GLU A 182 12.51 -1.06 -0.44
N PRO A 183 11.50 -1.63 -1.14
CA PRO A 183 10.51 -2.49 -0.49
C PRO A 183 11.13 -3.70 0.23
N ALA A 184 12.18 -4.32 -0.30
CA ALA A 184 12.86 -5.43 0.36
C ALA A 184 13.57 -5.00 1.65
N VAL A 185 14.20 -3.82 1.67
CA VAL A 185 14.83 -3.26 2.88
C VAL A 185 13.77 -2.92 3.94
N LEU A 186 12.64 -2.34 3.53
CA LEU A 186 11.50 -2.14 4.42
C LEU A 186 10.97 -3.46 4.99
N GLY A 187 10.88 -4.49 4.16
CA GLY A 187 10.48 -5.84 4.58
C GLY A 187 11.41 -6.40 5.66
N VAL A 188 12.73 -6.25 5.50
CA VAL A 188 13.71 -6.65 6.53
C VAL A 188 13.47 -5.92 7.84
N ALA A 189 13.31 -4.60 7.81
CA ALA A 189 13.08 -3.82 9.02
C ALA A 189 11.76 -4.21 9.72
N LEU A 190 10.70 -4.50 8.96
CA LEU A 190 9.41 -4.94 9.51
C LEU A 190 9.45 -6.38 10.05
N ASN A 191 10.34 -7.23 9.53
CA ASN A 191 10.50 -8.60 10.04
C ASN A 191 10.97 -8.64 11.50
N GLU A 192 11.73 -7.64 11.95
CA GLU A 192 12.14 -7.50 13.36
C GLU A 192 10.95 -7.43 14.31
N VAL A 193 9.80 -6.91 13.87
CA VAL A 193 8.56 -6.85 14.67
C VAL A 193 7.98 -8.25 14.91
N PHE A 194 8.22 -9.20 14.02
CA PHE A 194 7.71 -10.57 14.12
C PHE A 194 8.60 -11.51 14.93
N VAL A 195 9.90 -11.22 15.06
CA VAL A 195 10.84 -12.08 15.79
C VAL A 195 10.37 -12.34 17.24
N PRO A 196 9.96 -11.34 18.04
CA PRO A 196 9.46 -11.59 19.39
C PRO A 196 8.17 -12.43 19.43
N ILE A 197 7.32 -12.31 18.41
CA ILE A 197 6.07 -13.08 18.29
C ILE A 197 6.41 -14.56 18.04
N LEU A 198 7.37 -14.84 17.15
CA LEU A 198 7.86 -16.20 16.89
C LEU A 198 8.54 -16.79 18.13
N GLN A 199 9.40 -16.03 18.81
CA GLN A 199 10.08 -16.47 20.03
C GLN A 199 9.11 -16.80 21.17
N LYS A 200 7.95 -16.14 21.23
CA LYS A 200 6.90 -16.48 22.20
C LYS A 200 6.32 -17.88 21.97
N GLN A 201 6.21 -18.31 20.71
CA GLN A 201 5.71 -19.64 20.34
C GLN A 201 6.82 -20.70 20.36
N PHE A 202 8.03 -20.33 19.97
CA PHE A 202 9.21 -21.20 19.86
C PHE A 202 10.40 -20.56 20.59
N PRO A 203 10.49 -20.73 21.93
CA PRO A 203 11.52 -20.08 22.75
C PRO A 203 12.97 -20.49 22.41
N GLU A 204 13.15 -21.58 21.67
CA GLU A 204 14.44 -22.04 21.18
C GLU A 204 14.98 -21.22 19.99
N ILE A 205 14.14 -20.45 19.29
CA ILE A 205 14.56 -19.55 18.22
C ILE A 205 15.39 -18.41 18.82
N VAL A 206 16.63 -18.26 18.33
CA VAL A 206 17.53 -17.16 18.67
C VAL A 206 17.30 -15.98 17.72
N ASP A 207 17.21 -16.28 16.42
CA ASP A 207 17.04 -15.28 15.38
C ASP A 207 16.23 -15.86 14.20
N PHE A 208 15.51 -14.99 13.51
CA PHE A 208 14.71 -15.30 12.33
C PHE A 208 14.89 -14.18 11.30
N TYR A 209 15.51 -14.52 10.17
CA TYR A 209 15.85 -13.55 9.13
C TYR A 209 15.34 -13.99 7.76
N LEU A 210 14.73 -13.07 7.04
CA LEU A 210 14.30 -13.24 5.64
C LEU A 210 15.19 -12.35 4.75
N PRO A 211 16.17 -12.91 4.02
CA PRO A 211 17.08 -12.10 3.21
C PRO A 211 16.36 -11.40 2.03
N PRO A 212 16.68 -10.12 1.75
CA PRO A 212 16.16 -9.39 0.59
C PRO A 212 16.30 -10.16 -0.73
N GLU A 213 17.48 -10.74 -0.97
CA GLU A 213 17.82 -11.51 -2.17
C GLU A 213 16.92 -12.74 -2.37
N GLY A 214 16.27 -13.22 -1.31
CA GLY A 214 15.25 -14.27 -1.33
C GLY A 214 13.85 -13.75 -1.72
N CYS A 215 13.76 -12.62 -2.43
CA CYS A 215 12.51 -11.94 -2.75
C CYS A 215 11.69 -11.63 -1.48
N SER A 216 12.38 -11.18 -0.42
CA SER A 216 11.82 -10.81 0.90
C SER A 216 11.15 -11.91 1.72
N TYR A 217 10.71 -13.02 1.13
CA TYR A 217 9.94 -14.05 1.86
C TYR A 217 10.15 -15.49 1.40
N ARG A 218 10.90 -15.76 0.31
CA ARG A 218 11.04 -17.12 -0.24
C ARG A 218 12.12 -17.95 0.45
N LEU A 219 13.01 -17.31 1.20
CA LEU A 219 14.05 -17.97 1.99
C LEU A 219 14.01 -17.44 3.41
N ALA A 220 14.09 -18.34 4.39
CA ALA A 220 14.23 -18.00 5.80
C ALA A 220 15.48 -18.65 6.38
N VAL A 221 16.23 -17.89 7.15
CA VAL A 221 17.34 -18.37 7.99
C VAL A 221 16.88 -18.31 9.43
N VAL A 222 16.84 -19.46 10.10
CA VAL A 222 16.45 -19.57 11.50
C VAL A 222 17.64 -20.11 12.29
N THR A 223 18.06 -19.37 13.31
CA THR A 223 19.06 -19.87 14.26
C THR A 223 18.35 -20.31 15.53
N MET A 224 18.71 -21.47 16.06
CA MET A 224 18.00 -22.07 17.19
C MET A 224 18.94 -22.79 18.17
N LYS A 225 18.52 -22.86 19.43
CA LYS A 225 19.18 -23.66 20.47
C LYS A 225 18.63 -25.10 20.43
N LYS A 226 19.25 -25.98 19.63
CA LYS A 226 18.87 -27.41 19.51
C LYS A 226 18.90 -28.10 20.89
N GLN A 227 17.80 -28.76 21.27
CA GLN A 227 17.65 -29.37 22.61
C GLN A 227 17.73 -30.91 22.63
N TYR A 228 17.63 -31.57 21.48
CA TYR A 228 17.63 -33.03 21.37
C TYR A 228 18.36 -33.45 20.09
N ALA A 229 19.02 -34.63 20.11
CA ALA A 229 19.88 -35.13 19.04
C ALA A 229 19.11 -35.57 17.80
#